data_AF-A0A3M1U0Z8-F1
#
_entry.id   AF-A0A3M1U0Z8-F1
#
_cell.length_a   1.000
_cell.length_b   1.000
_cell.length_c   1.000
_cell.angle_alpha   90.00
_cell.angle_beta   90.00
_cell.angle_gamma   90.00
#
_symmetry.space_group_name_H-M   'P 1'
#
loop_
_entity.id
_entity.type
_entity.pdbx_description
1 polymer ?
#
loop_
_entity_poly.entity_id
_entity_poly.type
_entity_poly.pdbx_seq_one_letter_code
_entity_poly.pdbx_strand_id
1 'polypeptide(L)'
;MTRPAVKKRRIERERRRRRAVLGRQCRFCLAFDSETTFATSVVCQACARAHARYGTCEKCGQILRGRKKANATLCAGCGPDRERYIRIILLEDGPLERERVIWRAPCRGGLTVSIKNRRFKIAGADPLVVALPTSEWLTTRR
;
A
#
# COMPACT_ATOMS: atom_id res chain seq x y z
N MET A 1 11.87 -39.59 -4.84
CA MET A 1 11.44 -38.30 -5.44
C MET A 1 10.38 -37.66 -4.55
N THR A 2 10.82 -36.85 -3.60
CA THR A 2 10.03 -36.22 -2.53
C THR A 2 10.85 -34.96 -2.19
N ARG A 3 10.41 -33.70 -2.18
CA ARG A 3 9.11 -33.09 -1.90
C ARG A 3 9.22 -31.58 -2.25
N PRO A 4 8.68 -31.09 -3.37
CA PRO A 4 8.43 -29.65 -3.53
C PRO A 4 7.58 -29.11 -2.38
N ALA A 5 6.65 -29.94 -1.88
CA ALA A 5 5.74 -29.63 -0.77
C ALA A 5 6.42 -29.42 0.59
N VAL A 6 7.55 -30.10 0.89
CA VAL A 6 8.24 -29.94 2.19
C VAL A 6 9.13 -28.71 2.20
N LYS A 7 9.75 -28.37 1.06
CA LYS A 7 10.45 -27.10 0.89
C LYS A 7 9.48 -25.92 1.05
N LYS A 8 8.30 -26.02 0.43
CA LYS A 8 7.22 -25.02 0.54
C LYS A 8 6.71 -24.86 1.99
N ARG A 9 6.45 -25.96 2.71
CA ARG A 9 6.06 -25.94 4.13
C ARG A 9 7.13 -25.35 5.05
N ARG A 10 8.42 -25.62 4.79
CA ARG A 10 9.54 -25.05 5.57
C ARG A 10 9.64 -23.53 5.38
N ILE A 11 9.56 -23.07 4.13
CA ILE A 11 9.54 -21.64 3.79
C ILE A 11 8.35 -20.94 4.45
N GLU A 12 7.15 -21.53 4.39
CA GLU A 12 5.95 -20.97 5.01
C GLU A 12 6.06 -20.90 6.54
N ARG A 13 6.63 -21.93 7.18
CA ARG A 13 6.87 -21.96 8.64
C ARG A 13 7.86 -20.88 9.07
N GLU A 14 8.90 -20.65 8.26
CA GLU A 14 9.89 -19.61 8.51
C GLU A 14 9.30 -18.21 8.31
N ARG A 15 8.46 -18.02 7.27
CA ARG A 15 7.66 -16.80 7.07
C ARG A 15 6.73 -16.53 8.25
N ARG A 16 6.04 -17.56 8.77
CA ARG A 16 5.17 -17.45 9.96
C ARG A 16 5.97 -17.07 11.22
N ARG A 17 7.13 -17.70 11.45
CA ARG A 17 8.02 -17.35 12.57
C ARG A 17 8.52 -15.91 12.47
N ARG A 18 8.95 -15.48 11.28
CA ARG A 18 9.34 -14.08 11.05
C ARG A 18 8.17 -13.15 11.35
N ARG A 19 6.96 -13.43 10.85
CA ARG A 19 5.74 -12.65 11.17
C ARG A 19 5.39 -12.62 12.66
N ALA A 20 5.66 -13.69 13.40
CA ALA A 20 5.41 -13.76 14.84
C ALA A 20 6.42 -12.95 15.68
N VAL A 21 7.61 -12.68 15.13
CA VAL A 21 8.63 -11.81 15.76
C VAL A 21 8.40 -10.34 15.43
N LEU A 22 7.74 -10.06 14.30
CA LEU A 22 7.41 -8.69 13.91
C LEU A 22 6.34 -8.17 14.87
N GLY A 23 6.65 -7.06 15.54
CA GLY A 23 5.78 -6.44 16.53
C GLY A 23 4.53 -5.81 15.90
N ARG A 24 4.15 -4.63 16.37
CA ARG A 24 2.92 -3.98 15.92
C ARG A 24 2.99 -3.63 14.44
N GLN A 25 1.88 -3.81 13.72
CA GLN A 25 1.74 -3.45 12.31
C GLN A 25 0.80 -2.25 12.12
N CYS A 26 1.22 -1.27 11.33
CA CYS A 26 0.41 -0.12 11.00
C CYS A 26 -0.75 -0.52 10.09
N ARG A 27 -1.99 -0.21 10.49
CA ARG A 27 -3.21 -0.56 9.75
C ARG A 27 -3.25 -0.03 8.30
N PHE A 28 -2.56 1.07 8.01
CA PHE A 28 -2.67 1.75 6.71
C PHE A 28 -1.54 1.38 5.75
N CYS A 29 -0.29 1.51 6.18
CA CYS A 29 0.87 1.20 5.33
C CYS A 29 1.41 -0.21 5.53
N LEU A 30 0.92 -0.98 6.53
CA LEU A 30 1.42 -2.30 6.94
C LEU A 30 2.91 -2.35 7.31
N ALA A 31 3.49 -1.19 7.65
CA ALA A 31 4.81 -1.09 8.26
C ALA A 31 4.80 -1.67 9.67
N PHE A 32 5.86 -2.35 10.05
CA PHE A 32 6.06 -2.87 11.41
C PHE A 32 6.76 -1.82 12.29
N ASP A 33 6.68 -1.99 13.61
CA ASP A 33 7.34 -1.12 14.60
C ASP A 33 8.87 -1.12 14.49
N SER A 34 9.46 -2.20 13.97
CA SER A 34 10.88 -2.26 13.61
C SER A 34 11.25 -1.37 12.40
N GLU A 35 10.27 -0.94 11.60
CA GLU A 35 10.48 -0.15 10.37
C GLU A 35 10.07 1.32 10.51
N THR A 36 9.29 1.66 11.54
CA THR A 36 8.76 3.01 11.73
C THR A 36 8.30 3.28 13.16
N THR A 37 8.31 4.55 13.56
CA THR A 37 7.78 4.99 14.86
C THR A 37 6.26 4.99 14.87
N PHE A 38 5.65 4.48 15.95
CA PHE A 38 4.21 4.43 16.13
C PHE A 38 3.68 5.65 16.90
N ALA A 39 2.55 6.19 16.44
CA ALA A 39 1.83 7.25 17.16
C ALA A 39 0.73 6.68 18.07
N THR A 40 0.13 5.57 17.68
CA THR A 40 -0.85 4.81 18.47
C THR A 40 -0.54 3.32 18.39
N SER A 41 -1.31 2.47 19.07
CA SER A 41 -1.13 1.01 19.01
C SER A 41 -1.29 0.40 17.61
N VAL A 42 -1.97 1.08 16.68
CA VAL A 42 -2.33 0.54 15.35
C VAL A 42 -1.93 1.45 14.19
N VAL A 43 -1.33 2.63 14.43
CA VAL A 43 -1.00 3.62 13.40
C VAL A 43 0.42 4.17 13.57
N CYS A 44 1.21 4.14 12.49
CA CYS A 44 2.53 4.78 12.47
C CYS A 44 2.42 6.31 12.41
N GLN A 45 3.44 7.01 12.90
CA GLN A 45 3.47 8.47 12.98
C GLN A 45 3.29 9.14 11.62
N ALA A 46 3.89 8.56 10.56
CA ALA A 46 3.77 9.04 9.20
C ALA A 46 2.32 9.00 8.68
N CYS A 47 1.60 7.91 8.95
CA CYS A 47 0.19 7.78 8.62
C CYS A 47 -0.64 8.73 9.49
N ALA A 48 -0.45 8.77 10.80
CA ALA A 48 -1.18 9.67 11.70
C ALA A 48 -1.09 11.15 11.24
N ARG A 49 0.09 11.63 10.84
CA ARG A 49 0.25 12.99 10.29
C ARG A 49 -0.53 13.21 8.99
N ALA A 50 -0.56 12.23 8.09
CA ALA A 50 -1.34 12.36 6.86
C ALA A 50 -2.85 12.32 7.11
N HIS A 51 -3.30 11.48 8.04
CA HIS A 51 -4.70 11.47 8.48
C HIS A 51 -5.12 12.83 9.05
N ALA A 52 -4.31 13.41 9.94
CA ALA A 52 -4.61 14.72 10.51
C ALA A 52 -4.70 15.81 9.43
N ARG A 53 -3.83 15.74 8.41
CA ARG A 53 -3.76 16.76 7.35
C ARG A 53 -4.85 16.64 6.29
N TYR A 54 -5.20 15.41 5.90
CA TYR A 54 -6.04 15.17 4.71
C TYR A 54 -7.31 14.36 5.01
N GLY A 55 -7.39 13.69 6.16
CA GLY A 55 -8.41 12.69 6.46
C GLY A 55 -8.15 11.35 5.79
N THR A 56 -8.97 10.34 6.14
CA THR A 56 -9.04 9.06 5.43
C THR A 56 -10.44 8.65 5.05
N CYS A 57 -10.53 7.90 3.96
CA CYS A 57 -11.75 7.20 3.60
C CYS A 57 -12.05 6.10 4.62
N GLU A 58 -13.22 6.15 5.25
CA GLU A 58 -13.67 5.15 6.23
C GLU A 58 -13.86 3.76 5.61
N LYS A 59 -14.18 3.68 4.31
CA LYS A 59 -14.40 2.41 3.60
C LYS A 59 -13.12 1.64 3.28
N CYS A 60 -12.02 2.32 2.91
CA CYS A 60 -10.81 1.65 2.41
C CYS A 60 -9.49 2.11 3.06
N GLY A 61 -9.55 3.07 3.98
CA GLY A 61 -8.39 3.59 4.70
C GLY A 61 -7.40 4.38 3.83
N GLN A 62 -7.79 4.78 2.62
CA GLN A 62 -6.95 5.62 1.75
C GLN A 62 -6.89 7.04 2.28
N ILE A 63 -5.70 7.67 2.20
CA ILE A 63 -5.55 9.09 2.52
C ILE A 63 -6.28 9.88 1.43
N LEU A 64 -7.20 10.75 1.87
CA LEU A 64 -8.01 11.52 0.95
C LEU A 64 -7.12 12.56 0.25
N ARG A 65 -7.39 12.84 -1.02
CA ARG A 65 -6.63 13.86 -1.78
C ARG A 65 -7.41 15.17 -1.75
N GLY A 66 -6.90 16.16 -1.03
CA GLY A 66 -7.45 17.51 -0.98
C GLY A 66 -7.26 18.13 0.40
N ARG A 67 -7.04 19.46 0.47
CA ARG A 67 -7.22 20.18 1.74
C ARG A 67 -8.70 20.05 2.12
N LYS A 68 -9.03 19.95 3.42
CA LYS A 68 -10.39 20.05 3.95
C LYS A 68 -11.08 21.31 3.38
N LYS A 69 -11.70 21.22 2.20
CA LYS A 69 -12.75 22.13 1.74
C LYS A 69 -14.05 21.41 2.03
N ALA A 70 -14.96 22.11 2.68
CA ALA A 70 -16.02 21.56 3.52
C ALA A 70 -16.88 20.44 2.89
N ASN A 71 -16.97 20.28 1.57
CA ASN A 71 -18.04 19.48 0.95
C ASN A 71 -17.63 18.46 -0.14
N ALA A 72 -16.35 18.13 -0.35
CA ALA A 72 -16.01 17.14 -1.38
C ALA A 72 -14.79 16.29 -1.02
N THR A 73 -14.94 15.47 -0.01
CA THR A 73 -13.92 14.50 0.41
C THR A 73 -14.03 13.23 -0.43
N LEU A 74 -13.61 13.28 -1.70
CA LEU A 74 -13.75 12.15 -2.61
C LEU A 74 -12.59 11.16 -2.46
N CYS A 75 -12.91 9.94 -2.03
CA CYS A 75 -11.95 8.85 -1.99
C CYS A 75 -11.66 8.35 -3.41
N ALA A 76 -10.40 8.34 -3.82
CA ALA A 76 -9.98 7.80 -5.12
C ALA A 76 -10.39 6.33 -5.37
N GLY A 77 -10.58 5.53 -4.31
CA GLY A 77 -10.96 4.11 -4.42
C GLY A 77 -12.43 3.79 -4.14
N CYS A 78 -13.18 4.70 -3.52
CA CYS A 78 -14.57 4.45 -3.10
C CYS A 78 -15.54 5.58 -3.50
N GLY A 79 -15.03 6.66 -4.06
CA GLY A 79 -15.82 7.80 -4.52
C GLY A 79 -16.38 7.59 -5.93
N PRO A 80 -17.26 8.49 -6.37
CA PRO A 80 -17.91 8.44 -7.69
C PRO A 80 -16.90 8.52 -8.83
N ASP A 81 -15.77 9.20 -8.64
CA ASP A 81 -14.70 9.34 -9.64
C ASP A 81 -13.71 8.18 -9.67
N ARG A 82 -13.99 7.02 -9.05
CA ARG A 82 -13.06 5.88 -9.00
C ARG A 82 -12.54 5.47 -10.38
N GLU A 83 -13.37 5.56 -11.40
CA GLU A 83 -13.04 5.23 -12.80
C GLU A 83 -11.91 6.09 -13.38
N ARG A 84 -11.66 7.27 -12.79
CA ARG A 84 -10.54 8.15 -13.16
C ARG A 84 -9.21 7.74 -12.52
N TYR A 85 -9.20 6.69 -11.69
CA TYR A 85 -8.03 6.18 -10.99
C TYR A 85 -7.75 4.74 -11.38
N ILE A 86 -6.46 4.41 -11.44
CA ILE A 86 -6.01 3.04 -11.69
C ILE A 86 -5.83 2.32 -10.36
N ARG A 87 -6.38 1.10 -10.28
CA ARG A 87 -6.13 0.19 -9.16
C ARG A 87 -4.73 -0.41 -9.32
N ILE A 88 -3.91 -0.27 -8.29
CA ILE A 88 -2.56 -0.80 -8.28
C ILE A 88 -2.41 -1.79 -7.13
N ILE A 89 -2.02 -3.03 -7.45
CA ILE A 89 -1.56 -4.00 -6.46
C ILE A 89 -0.08 -3.76 -6.25
N LEU A 90 0.26 -3.23 -5.07
CA LEU A 90 1.62 -2.92 -4.68
C LEU A 90 2.20 -4.07 -3.87
N LEU A 91 3.15 -4.78 -4.46
CA LEU A 91 3.90 -5.85 -3.85
C LEU A 91 5.21 -5.32 -3.28
N GLU A 92 5.58 -5.83 -2.12
CA GLU A 92 6.91 -5.63 -1.57
C GLU A 92 7.86 -6.69 -2.15
N ASP A 93 8.89 -6.22 -2.84
CA ASP A 93 10.04 -7.02 -3.25
C ASP A 93 11.05 -7.06 -2.09
N GLY A 94 10.73 -7.88 -1.09
CA GLY A 94 11.44 -7.91 0.17
C GLY A 94 11.05 -9.11 1.02
N PRO A 95 11.72 -9.31 2.16
CA PRO A 95 11.63 -10.55 2.94
C PRO A 95 10.24 -10.82 3.53
N LEU A 96 9.36 -9.81 3.58
CA LEU A 96 8.03 -9.90 4.18
C LEU A 96 6.92 -10.12 3.14
N GLU A 97 7.23 -9.93 1.85
CA GLU A 97 6.33 -10.15 0.70
C GLU A 97 4.92 -9.57 0.94
N ARG A 98 4.85 -8.33 1.43
CA ARG A 98 3.58 -7.67 1.72
C ARG A 98 2.88 -7.22 0.44
N GLU A 99 1.56 -7.27 0.47
CA GLU A 99 0.69 -6.74 -0.57
C GLU A 99 -0.20 -5.63 0.00
N ARG A 100 -0.40 -4.56 -0.78
CA ARG A 100 -1.50 -3.63 -0.53
C ARG A 100 -2.02 -2.99 -1.81
N VAL A 101 -3.27 -2.56 -1.77
CA VAL A 101 -3.89 -1.82 -2.88
C VAL A 101 -3.70 -0.32 -2.69
N ILE A 102 -3.26 0.36 -3.74
CA ILE A 102 -3.23 1.82 -3.83
C ILE A 102 -3.99 2.30 -5.06
N TRP A 103 -4.47 3.54 -5.04
CA TRP A 103 -5.13 4.18 -6.18
C TRP A 103 -4.31 5.37 -6.66
N ARG A 104 -4.11 5.48 -7.97
CA ARG A 104 -3.37 6.60 -8.58
C ARG A 104 -4.08 7.11 -9.82
N ALA A 105 -4.14 8.43 -9.93
CA ALA A 105 -4.57 9.07 -11.16
C ALA A 105 -3.52 8.81 -12.25
N PRO A 106 -3.93 8.53 -13.48
CA PRO A 106 -3.00 8.42 -14.59
C PRO A 106 -2.36 9.78 -14.89
N CYS A 107 -1.14 9.73 -15.38
CA CYS A 107 -0.29 10.84 -15.81
C CYS A 107 -0.19 10.82 -17.35
N ARG A 108 -0.03 12.00 -17.96
CA ARG A 108 0.19 12.22 -19.41
C ARG A 108 -0.78 11.42 -20.31
N GLY A 109 -1.90 12.03 -20.66
CA GLY A 109 -2.84 11.46 -21.65
C GLY A 109 -3.50 10.14 -21.22
N GLY A 110 -3.46 9.78 -19.94
CA GLY A 110 -4.12 8.57 -19.43
C GLY A 110 -3.28 7.28 -19.49
N LEU A 111 -2.03 7.33 -19.98
CA LEU A 111 -1.28 6.12 -20.38
C LEU A 111 -0.28 5.60 -19.34
N THR A 112 0.03 6.38 -18.30
CA THR A 112 1.01 5.99 -17.28
C THR A 112 0.54 6.31 -15.88
N VAL A 113 1.10 5.66 -14.85
CA VAL A 113 0.98 6.10 -13.45
C VAL A 113 2.35 6.37 -12.87
N SER A 114 2.45 7.38 -11.99
CA SER A 114 3.68 7.68 -11.25
C SER A 114 3.65 7.05 -9.86
N ILE A 115 4.67 6.25 -9.55
CA ILE A 115 4.89 5.66 -8.24
C ILE A 115 6.38 5.84 -7.91
N LYS A 116 6.69 6.53 -6.80
CA LYS A 116 8.07 6.75 -6.33
C LYS A 116 9.03 7.26 -7.40
N ASN A 117 8.59 8.29 -8.15
CA ASN A 117 9.34 8.90 -9.25
C ASN A 117 9.56 7.99 -10.48
N ARG A 118 9.05 6.76 -10.45
CA ARG A 118 9.03 5.84 -11.59
C ARG A 118 7.68 5.92 -12.29
N ARG A 119 7.69 5.80 -13.62
CA ARG A 119 6.47 5.77 -14.43
C ARG A 119 6.21 4.35 -14.91
N PHE A 120 4.98 3.90 -14.72
CA PHE A 120 4.53 2.58 -15.14
C PHE A 120 3.48 2.74 -16.23
N LYS A 121 3.61 2.01 -17.34
CA LYS A 121 2.63 2.03 -18.43
C LYS A 121 1.37 1.27 -18.00
N ILE A 122 0.21 1.84 -18.31
CA ILE A 122 -1.08 1.20 -18.13
C ILE A 122 -1.35 0.41 -19.41
N ALA A 123 -0.90 -0.84 -19.47
CA ALA A 123 -0.99 -1.68 -20.67
C ALA A 123 -2.32 -2.46 -20.74
N GLY A 124 -3.44 -1.81 -20.40
CA GLY A 124 -4.78 -2.41 -20.43
C GLY A 124 -5.09 -3.44 -19.33
N ALA A 125 -4.09 -3.87 -18.54
CA ALA A 125 -4.31 -4.73 -17.38
C ALA A 125 -4.76 -3.91 -16.16
N ASP A 126 -6.03 -4.03 -15.78
CA ASP A 126 -6.56 -3.61 -14.48
C ASP A 126 -6.79 -4.87 -13.61
N PRO A 127 -6.06 -5.06 -12.48
CA PRO A 127 -5.17 -4.10 -11.82
C PRO A 127 -3.72 -4.10 -12.34
N LEU A 128 -3.10 -2.92 -12.31
CA LEU A 128 -1.65 -2.79 -12.51
C LEU A 128 -0.92 -3.39 -11.31
N VAL A 129 -0.02 -4.34 -11.52
CA VAL A 129 0.80 -4.94 -10.45
C VAL A 129 2.19 -4.34 -10.47
N VAL A 130 2.65 -3.84 -9.31
CA VAL A 130 3.97 -3.21 -9.17
C VAL A 130 4.68 -3.75 -7.93
N ALA A 131 5.87 -4.31 -8.13
CA ALA A 131 6.75 -4.71 -7.04
C ALA A 131 7.77 -3.60 -6.75
N LEU A 132 7.92 -3.21 -5.48
CA LEU A 132 8.89 -2.22 -5.02
C LEU A 132 9.76 -2.78 -3.87
N PRO A 133 11.04 -2.40 -3.79
CA PRO A 133 11.87 -2.69 -2.63
C PRO A 133 11.24 -2.14 -1.34
N THR A 134 11.53 -2.76 -0.18
CA THR A 134 10.93 -2.40 1.12
C THR A 134 10.97 -0.89 1.43
N SER A 135 12.08 -0.21 1.14
CA SER A 135 12.23 1.24 1.39
C SER A 135 11.26 2.10 0.57
N GLU A 136 11.12 1.81 -0.72
CA GLU A 136 10.17 2.46 -1.62
C GLU A 136 8.74 2.07 -1.30
N TRP A 137 8.52 0.80 -0.95
CA TRP A 137 7.24 0.28 -0.52
C TRP A 137 6.77 1.04 0.72
N LEU A 138 7.50 1.07 1.83
CA LEU A 138 7.09 1.75 3.07
C LEU A 138 6.66 3.21 2.87
N THR A 139 7.30 3.89 1.93
CA THR A 139 7.05 5.31 1.66
C THR A 139 5.95 5.54 0.61
N THR A 140 5.45 4.50 -0.07
CA THR A 140 4.37 4.58 -1.08
C THR A 140 3.00 4.43 -0.43
N ARG A 141 2.48 5.51 0.15
CA ARG A 141 1.23 5.47 0.92
C ARG A 141 0.02 5.07 0.05
N ARG A 142 -1.02 4.56 0.71
CA ARG A 142 -2.38 4.43 0.16
C ARG A 142 -2.84 5.79 -0.36
#